data_AF-A0A139NDS2-F1
#
_entry.id   AF-A0A139NDS2-F1
#
_cell.length_a   1.000
_cell.length_b   1.000
_cell.length_c   1.000
_cell.angle_alpha   90.00
_cell.angle_beta   90.00
_cell.angle_gamma   90.00
#
_symmetry.space_group_name_H-M   'P 1'
#
loop_
_entity.id
_entity.type
_entity.pdbx_description
1 polymer ?
#
loop_
_entity_poly.entity_id
_entity_poly.type
_entity_poly.pdbx_seq_one_letter_code
_entity_poly.pdbx_strand_id
1 'polypeptide(L)'
;MPKKERKFDSHSIPRRLNLLFGMVIILFVTLIGRLAYMQVFNQDFYTKKLATASQTKIKLSSVRGQIYDASGKPLVENATKQVVSFTRSNKMTAADIKETANKLLDYVDVTDVDLRKRQIADYYLADPEVYQEVVAKLPKKKKFDSDGNRLSESKIYNNAVESVDVSSLNYSDQEKKAIFSLAR
;
A
#
# COMPACT_ATOMS: atom_id res chain seq x y z
N MET A 1 -3.64 83.18 -46.18
CA MET A 1 -3.92 82.09 -47.15
C MET A 1 -3.77 80.74 -46.44
N PRO A 2 -4.63 79.74 -46.74
CA PRO A 2 -5.03 78.69 -45.78
C PRO A 2 -4.04 77.52 -45.67
N LYS A 3 -3.94 76.96 -44.46
CA LYS A 3 -3.06 75.85 -44.09
C LYS A 3 -3.63 74.52 -44.61
N LYS A 4 -2.87 73.84 -45.47
CA LYS A 4 -3.24 72.54 -46.07
C LYS A 4 -3.12 71.43 -45.02
N GLU A 5 -4.23 70.95 -44.49
CA GLU A 5 -4.25 69.82 -43.59
C GLU A 5 -3.97 68.51 -44.34
N ARG A 6 -3.00 67.73 -43.84
CA ARG A 6 -2.67 66.41 -44.38
C ARG A 6 -3.67 65.40 -43.81
N LYS A 7 -4.54 64.88 -44.68
CA LYS A 7 -5.43 63.76 -44.34
C LYS A 7 -4.60 62.48 -44.23
N PHE A 8 -4.54 61.90 -43.04
CA PHE A 8 -4.00 60.55 -42.85
C PHE A 8 -5.05 59.54 -43.34
N ASP A 9 -4.67 58.71 -44.32
CA ASP A 9 -5.51 57.61 -44.79
C ASP A 9 -5.68 56.57 -43.68
N SER A 10 -6.86 56.58 -43.04
CA SER A 10 -7.23 55.66 -41.95
C SER A 10 -7.47 54.21 -42.42
N HIS A 11 -7.42 53.97 -43.74
CA HIS A 11 -7.65 52.65 -44.36
C HIS A 11 -6.55 51.60 -44.07
N SER A 12 -5.38 52.01 -43.59
CA SER A 12 -4.26 51.10 -43.30
C SER A 12 -4.36 50.40 -41.92
N ILE A 13 -5.06 51.02 -40.97
CA ILE A 13 -5.25 50.50 -39.61
C ILE A 13 -6.10 49.21 -39.61
N PRO A 14 -7.31 49.15 -40.24
CA PRO A 14 -8.10 47.93 -40.26
C PRO A 14 -7.43 46.81 -41.06
N ARG A 15 -6.65 47.12 -42.12
CA ARG A 15 -5.91 46.10 -42.88
C ARG A 15 -4.80 45.42 -42.08
N ARG A 16 -4.01 46.18 -41.31
CA ARG A 16 -2.95 45.62 -40.46
C ARG A 16 -3.52 44.79 -39.31
N LEU A 17 -4.64 45.24 -38.73
CA LEU A 17 -5.36 44.52 -37.68
C LEU A 17 -5.94 43.20 -38.19
N ASN A 18 -6.59 43.21 -39.36
CA ASN A 18 -7.13 41.99 -39.97
C ASN A 18 -6.02 41.00 -40.39
N LEU A 19 -4.85 41.49 -40.80
CA LEU A 19 -3.69 40.65 -41.11
C LEU A 19 -3.15 39.95 -39.86
N LEU A 20 -2.98 40.69 -38.75
CA LEU A 20 -2.57 40.12 -37.47
C LEU A 20 -3.61 39.13 -36.94
N PHE A 21 -4.89 39.45 -37.05
CA PHE A 21 -5.98 38.56 -36.65
C PHE A 21 -5.99 37.26 -37.47
N GLY A 22 -5.79 37.34 -38.79
CA GLY A 22 -5.65 36.17 -39.65
C GLY A 22 -4.45 35.31 -39.27
N MET A 23 -3.30 35.92 -38.93
CA MET A 23 -2.11 35.19 -38.48
C MET A 23 -2.37 34.41 -37.19
N VAL A 24 -3.06 35.02 -36.22
CA VAL A 24 -3.44 34.37 -34.96
C VAL A 24 -4.40 33.20 -35.22
N ILE A 25 -5.39 33.37 -36.10
CA ILE A 25 -6.30 32.28 -36.49
C ILE A 25 -5.53 31.10 -37.10
N ILE A 26 -4.60 31.36 -38.02
CA ILE A 26 -3.80 30.31 -38.66
C ILE A 26 -2.96 29.55 -37.61
N LEU A 27 -2.37 30.26 -36.65
CA LEU A 27 -1.65 29.64 -35.54
C LEU A 27 -2.57 28.73 -34.70
N PHE A 28 -3.78 29.19 -34.37
CA PHE A 28 -4.76 28.38 -33.64
C PHE A 28 -5.20 27.14 -34.43
N VAL A 29 -5.51 27.29 -35.72
CA VAL A 29 -5.89 26.16 -36.58
C VAL A 29 -4.76 25.12 -36.64
N THR A 30 -3.51 25.57 -36.70
CA THR A 30 -2.34 24.67 -36.70
C THR A 30 -2.22 23.89 -35.39
N LEU A 31 -2.42 24.54 -34.24
CA LEU A 31 -2.40 23.88 -32.93
C LEU A 31 -3.55 22.88 -32.77
N ILE A 32 -4.76 23.25 -33.17
CA ILE A 32 -5.93 22.36 -33.13
C ILE A 32 -5.72 21.17 -34.06
N GLY A 33 -5.23 21.39 -35.28
CA GLY A 33 -4.89 20.33 -36.23
C GLY A 33 -3.83 19.38 -35.68
N ARG A 34 -2.79 19.90 -35.00
CA ARG A 34 -1.78 19.08 -34.33
C ARG A 34 -2.37 18.22 -33.21
N LEU A 35 -3.28 18.79 -32.42
CA LEU A 35 -3.97 18.07 -31.35
C LEU A 35 -4.85 16.94 -31.91
N ALA A 36 -5.65 17.24 -32.93
CA ALA A 36 -6.47 16.24 -33.63
C ALA A 36 -5.61 15.14 -34.27
N TYR A 37 -4.46 15.49 -34.85
CA TYR A 37 -3.51 14.50 -35.39
C TYR A 37 -2.95 13.55 -34.32
N MET A 38 -2.61 14.08 -33.13
CA MET A 38 -2.20 13.25 -32.00
C MET A 38 -3.32 12.35 -31.49
N GLN A 39 -4.54 12.89 -31.36
CA GLN A 39 -5.66 12.20 -30.71
C GLN A 39 -6.39 11.21 -31.63
N VAL A 40 -6.56 11.51 -32.92
CA VAL A 40 -7.37 10.70 -33.86
C VAL A 40 -6.49 9.78 -34.70
N PHE A 41 -5.42 10.32 -35.31
CA PHE A 41 -4.59 9.53 -36.24
C PHE A 41 -3.55 8.65 -35.53
N ASN A 42 -3.04 9.10 -34.38
CA ASN A 42 -2.03 8.37 -33.62
C ASN A 42 -2.53 7.87 -32.26
N GLN A 43 -3.87 7.77 -32.09
CA GLN A 43 -4.47 7.35 -30.83
C GLN A 43 -3.82 6.07 -30.31
N ASP A 44 -3.75 5.03 -31.14
CA ASP A 44 -3.19 3.72 -30.78
C ASP A 44 -1.71 3.78 -30.40
N PHE A 45 -0.94 4.67 -31.01
CA PHE A 45 0.48 4.81 -30.70
C PHE A 45 0.67 5.47 -29.33
N TYR A 46 -0.06 6.55 -29.05
CA TYR A 46 0.05 7.26 -27.78
C TYR A 46 -0.60 6.50 -26.62
N THR A 47 -1.71 5.79 -26.85
CA THR A 47 -2.33 4.91 -25.85
C THR A 47 -1.45 3.71 -25.54
N LYS A 48 -0.82 3.07 -26.55
CA LYS A 48 0.16 2.00 -26.31
C LYS A 48 1.39 2.51 -25.57
N LYS A 49 1.88 3.71 -25.89
CA LYS A 49 3.02 4.32 -25.20
C LYS A 49 2.70 4.64 -23.73
N LEU A 50 1.49 5.12 -23.44
CA LEU A 50 0.99 5.31 -22.08
C LEU A 50 0.84 3.97 -21.34
N ALA A 51 0.23 2.97 -21.98
CA ALA A 51 0.07 1.64 -21.41
C ALA A 51 1.43 0.98 -21.12
N THR A 52 2.43 1.18 -22.00
CA THR A 52 3.77 0.62 -21.83
C THR A 52 4.60 1.40 -20.80
N ALA A 53 4.43 2.72 -20.71
CA ALA A 53 5.10 3.54 -19.69
C ALA A 53 4.61 3.20 -18.28
N SER A 54 3.33 2.83 -18.13
CA SER A 54 2.77 2.35 -16.87
C SER A 54 3.04 0.86 -16.60
N GLN A 55 3.67 0.14 -17.54
CA GLN A 55 4.06 -1.25 -17.35
C GLN A 55 5.49 -1.33 -16.83
N THR A 56 5.62 -1.55 -15.52
CA THR A 56 6.89 -1.98 -14.93
C THR A 56 7.26 -3.33 -15.52
N LYS A 57 8.30 -3.38 -16.38
CA LYS A 57 8.88 -4.66 -16.82
C LYS A 57 9.52 -5.34 -15.62
N ILE A 58 8.79 -6.27 -14.99
CA ILE A 58 9.31 -7.12 -13.94
C ILE A 58 10.26 -8.12 -14.62
N LYS A 59 11.57 -7.92 -14.45
CA LYS A 59 12.53 -8.97 -14.80
C LYS A 59 12.36 -10.09 -13.77
N LEU A 60 11.79 -11.22 -14.17
CA LEU A 60 11.80 -12.40 -13.30
C LEU A 60 13.26 -12.81 -13.08
N SER A 61 13.63 -13.05 -11.82
CA SER A 61 14.97 -13.53 -11.49
C SER A 61 15.19 -14.90 -12.13
N SER A 62 16.36 -15.10 -12.72
CA SER A 62 16.76 -16.42 -13.20
C SER A 62 16.81 -17.41 -12.03
N VAL A 63 16.33 -18.62 -12.27
CA VAL A 63 16.49 -19.76 -11.35
C VAL A 63 17.99 -20.07 -11.24
N ARG A 64 18.47 -20.43 -10.04
CA ARG A 64 19.89 -20.79 -9.83
C ARG A 64 20.18 -22.16 -10.48
N GLY A 65 21.44 -22.45 -10.79
CA GLY A 65 21.84 -23.79 -11.22
C GLY A 65 21.61 -24.84 -10.11
N GLN A 66 21.31 -26.08 -10.49
CA GLN A 66 21.23 -27.22 -9.58
C GLN A 66 22.64 -27.79 -9.34
N ILE A 67 22.91 -28.28 -8.14
CA ILE A 67 24.20 -28.89 -7.79
C ILE A 67 23.99 -30.39 -7.62
N TYR A 68 24.80 -31.20 -8.28
CA TYR A 68 24.77 -32.66 -8.23
C TYR A 68 26.03 -33.22 -7.58
N ASP A 69 25.92 -34.37 -6.93
CA ASP A 69 27.10 -35.16 -6.54
C ASP A 69 27.74 -35.87 -7.75
N ALA A 70 28.88 -36.54 -7.54
CA ALA A 70 29.59 -37.26 -8.58
C ALA A 70 28.79 -38.44 -9.18
N SER A 71 27.75 -38.91 -8.50
CA SER A 71 26.82 -39.95 -8.97
C SER A 71 25.58 -39.38 -9.69
N GLY A 72 25.48 -38.05 -9.81
CA GLY A 72 24.35 -37.37 -10.45
C GLY A 72 23.14 -37.18 -9.53
N LYS A 73 23.28 -37.32 -8.21
CA LYS A 73 22.19 -37.05 -7.27
C LYS A 73 22.12 -35.56 -6.95
N PRO A 74 20.96 -34.91 -7.06
CA PRO A 74 20.82 -33.49 -6.74
C PRO A 74 21.01 -33.24 -5.23
N LEU A 75 21.94 -32.35 -4.90
CA LEU A 75 22.20 -31.84 -3.55
C LEU A 75 21.51 -30.50 -3.30
N VAL A 76 21.35 -29.68 -4.34
CA VAL A 76 20.67 -28.38 -4.27
C VAL A 76 19.75 -28.24 -5.47
N GLU A 77 18.46 -28.04 -5.18
CA GLU A 77 17.41 -27.78 -6.16
C GLU A 77 16.67 -26.48 -5.84
N ASN A 78 16.03 -25.91 -6.86
CA ASN A 78 15.14 -24.77 -6.67
C ASN A 78 13.71 -25.28 -6.55
N ALA A 79 13.03 -24.89 -5.47
CA ALA A 79 11.60 -25.11 -5.30
C ALA A 79 10.86 -23.78 -5.40
N THR A 80 9.85 -23.71 -6.25
CA THR A 80 8.92 -22.57 -6.29
C THR A 80 8.03 -22.64 -5.05
N LYS A 81 8.13 -21.65 -4.17
CA LYS A 81 7.26 -21.50 -3.00
C LYS A 81 6.36 -20.29 -3.17
N GLN A 82 5.06 -20.49 -3.03
CA GLN A 82 4.11 -19.39 -2.96
C GLN A 82 4.16 -18.79 -1.55
N VAL A 83 4.39 -17.49 -1.47
CA VAL A 83 4.48 -16.76 -0.19
C VAL A 83 3.36 -15.74 -0.16
N VAL A 84 2.56 -15.79 0.92
CA VAL A 84 1.56 -14.77 1.23
C VAL A 84 2.16 -13.86 2.29
N SER A 85 2.27 -12.57 1.98
CA SER A 85 2.75 -11.55 2.90
C SER A 85 1.64 -10.56 3.22
N PHE A 86 1.43 -10.30 4.51
CA PHE A 86 0.48 -9.30 4.97
C PHE A 86 1.23 -8.10 5.56
N THR A 87 0.92 -6.90 5.06
CA THR A 87 1.49 -5.65 5.57
C THR A 87 0.41 -4.88 6.31
N ARG A 88 0.57 -4.75 7.63
CA ARG A 88 -0.35 -3.96 8.47
C ARG A 88 -0.26 -2.48 8.10
N SER A 89 -1.40 -1.83 7.90
CA SER A 89 -1.46 -0.37 7.76
C SER A 89 -1.51 0.32 9.14
N ASN A 90 -1.01 1.55 9.23
CA ASN A 90 -0.99 2.32 10.50
C ASN A 90 -2.38 2.63 11.08
N LYS A 91 -3.46 2.42 10.31
CA LYS A 91 -4.84 2.67 10.74
C LYS A 91 -5.59 1.41 11.14
N MET A 92 -5.02 0.22 10.91
CA MET A 92 -5.69 -1.03 11.27
C MET A 92 -5.70 -1.24 12.77
N THR A 93 -6.86 -1.62 13.29
CA THR A 93 -7.07 -1.99 14.69
C THR A 93 -6.70 -3.46 14.92
N ALA A 94 -6.57 -3.84 16.20
CA ALA A 94 -6.34 -5.25 16.57
C ALA A 94 -7.50 -6.16 16.13
N ALA A 95 -8.73 -5.64 16.12
CA ALA A 95 -9.91 -6.35 15.63
C ALA A 95 -9.84 -6.61 14.12
N ASP A 96 -9.47 -5.61 13.31
CA ASP A 96 -9.33 -5.76 11.85
C ASP A 96 -8.28 -6.81 11.48
N ILE A 97 -7.20 -6.84 12.26
CA ILE A 97 -6.10 -7.79 12.10
C ILE A 97 -6.58 -9.22 12.40
N LYS A 98 -7.31 -9.42 13.50
CA LYS A 98 -7.91 -10.71 13.87
C LYS A 98 -8.91 -11.19 12.81
N GLU A 99 -9.77 -10.30 12.31
CA GLU A 99 -10.73 -10.63 11.25
C GLU A 99 -10.01 -11.05 9.96
N THR A 100 -8.97 -10.32 9.57
CA THR A 100 -8.18 -10.63 8.37
C THR A 100 -7.50 -12.00 8.49
N ALA A 101 -6.93 -12.32 9.65
CA ALA A 101 -6.33 -13.63 9.91
C ALA A 101 -7.34 -14.78 9.80
N ASN A 102 -8.55 -14.59 10.34
CA ASN A 102 -9.61 -15.59 10.21
C ASN A 102 -10.00 -15.83 8.75
N LYS A 103 -10.14 -14.75 7.96
CA LYS A 103 -10.42 -14.88 6.51
C LYS A 103 -9.28 -15.55 5.75
N LEU A 104 -8.03 -15.38 6.16
CA LEU A 104 -6.88 -16.03 5.51
C LEU A 104 -6.89 -17.55 5.68
N LEU A 105 -7.45 -18.07 6.77
CA LEU A 105 -7.57 -19.51 7.00
C LEU A 105 -8.50 -20.20 6.02
N ASP A 106 -9.41 -19.48 5.37
CA ASP A 106 -10.28 -20.02 4.32
C ASP A 106 -9.50 -20.31 3.03
N TYR A 107 -8.35 -19.67 2.82
CA TYR A 107 -7.55 -19.76 1.59
C TYR A 107 -6.23 -20.50 1.76
N VAL A 108 -5.71 -20.59 2.99
CA VAL A 108 -4.37 -21.12 3.27
C VAL A 108 -4.45 -22.14 4.40
N ASP A 109 -3.97 -23.36 4.15
CA ASP A 109 -3.80 -24.34 5.21
C ASP A 109 -2.48 -24.12 5.93
N VAL A 110 -2.56 -24.04 7.26
CA VAL A 110 -1.42 -23.86 8.14
C VAL A 110 -1.17 -25.19 8.83
N THR A 111 -0.06 -25.83 8.46
CA THR A 111 0.48 -27.05 9.09
C THR A 111 1.60 -26.68 10.07
N ASP A 112 1.86 -27.56 11.05
CA ASP A 112 2.89 -27.38 12.08
C ASP A 112 2.78 -26.07 12.88
N VAL A 113 1.62 -25.90 13.52
CA VAL A 113 1.33 -24.74 14.37
C VAL A 113 2.11 -24.84 15.69
N ASP A 114 3.24 -24.13 15.76
CA ASP A 114 3.98 -23.89 17.01
C ASP A 114 3.69 -22.47 17.54
N LEU A 115 3.00 -22.39 18.68
CA LEU A 115 2.58 -21.12 19.27
C LEU A 115 3.47 -20.73 20.45
N ARG A 116 4.10 -19.56 20.32
CA ARG A 116 4.77 -18.89 21.44
C ARG A 116 3.71 -18.35 22.40
N LYS A 117 3.98 -18.42 23.71
CA LYS A 117 3.14 -17.85 24.78
C LYS A 117 2.74 -16.40 24.49
N ARG A 118 3.65 -15.60 23.94
CA ARG A 118 3.39 -14.20 23.56
C ARG A 118 2.27 -14.08 22.52
N GLN A 119 2.26 -14.92 21.50
CA GLN A 119 1.26 -14.88 20.43
C GLN A 119 -0.14 -15.19 20.97
N ILE A 120 -0.22 -16.16 21.89
CA ILE A 120 -1.46 -16.54 22.59
C ILE A 120 -2.00 -15.36 23.41
N ALA A 121 -1.14 -14.72 24.20
CA ALA A 121 -1.52 -13.56 25.00
C ALA A 121 -1.90 -12.33 24.16
N ASP A 122 -1.15 -12.05 23.08
CA ASP A 122 -1.46 -10.93 22.18
C ASP A 122 -2.81 -11.13 21.48
N TYR A 123 -3.16 -12.37 21.09
CA TYR A 123 -4.47 -12.70 20.51
C TYR A 123 -5.61 -12.56 21.52
N TYR A 124 -5.39 -12.98 22.76
CA TYR A 124 -6.36 -12.82 23.84
C TYR A 124 -6.65 -11.33 24.14
N LEU A 125 -5.60 -10.51 24.19
CA LEU A 125 -5.68 -9.08 24.46
C LEU A 125 -6.05 -8.23 23.24
N ALA A 126 -6.22 -8.85 22.06
CA ALA A 126 -6.67 -8.13 20.86
C ALA A 126 -8.13 -7.67 20.97
N ASP A 127 -8.92 -8.32 21.82
CA ASP A 127 -10.29 -7.92 22.12
C ASP A 127 -10.31 -6.71 23.08
N PRO A 128 -10.92 -5.57 22.69
CA PRO A 128 -10.95 -4.37 23.52
C PRO A 128 -11.58 -4.58 24.90
N GLU A 129 -12.60 -5.43 25.01
CA GLU A 129 -13.30 -5.68 26.27
C GLU A 129 -12.41 -6.47 27.22
N VAL A 130 -11.81 -7.56 26.72
CA VAL A 130 -10.86 -8.39 27.45
C VAL A 130 -9.66 -7.57 27.91
N TYR A 131 -9.11 -6.73 27.03
CA TYR A 131 -7.98 -5.87 27.38
C TYR A 131 -8.30 -4.94 28.54
N GLN A 132 -9.49 -4.31 28.53
CA GLN A 132 -9.92 -3.44 29.62
C GLN A 132 -10.07 -4.19 30.94
N GLU A 133 -10.63 -5.40 30.92
CA GLU A 133 -10.76 -6.24 32.12
C GLU A 133 -9.40 -6.64 32.70
N VAL A 134 -8.47 -7.08 31.86
CA VAL A 134 -7.13 -7.49 32.30
C VAL A 134 -6.40 -6.29 32.91
N VAL A 135 -6.45 -5.13 32.26
CA VAL A 135 -5.87 -3.90 32.78
C VAL A 135 -6.54 -3.46 34.08
N ALA A 136 -7.85 -3.62 34.23
CA ALA A 136 -8.54 -3.32 35.49
C ALA A 136 -8.03 -4.19 36.65
N LYS A 137 -7.81 -5.49 36.39
CA LYS A 137 -7.28 -6.46 37.36
C LYS A 137 -5.79 -6.26 37.69
N LEU A 138 -5.03 -5.52 36.88
CA LEU A 138 -3.60 -5.27 37.16
C LEU A 138 -3.39 -4.50 38.48
N PRO A 139 -2.32 -4.81 39.23
CA PRO A 139 -1.91 -4.03 40.40
C PRO A 139 -1.63 -2.56 40.06
N LYS A 140 -1.87 -1.64 41.00
CA LYS A 140 -1.63 -0.19 40.79
C LYS A 140 -0.20 0.11 40.34
N LYS A 141 0.80 -0.60 40.89
CA LYS A 141 2.23 -0.49 40.53
C LYS A 141 2.56 -0.83 39.06
N LYS A 142 1.67 -1.54 38.37
CA LYS A 142 1.81 -1.94 36.96
C LYS A 142 1.03 -1.02 36.00
N LYS A 143 0.28 -0.06 36.55
CA LYS A 143 -0.50 0.95 35.82
C LYS A 143 0.00 2.38 36.03
N PHE A 144 0.53 2.64 37.21
CA PHE A 144 0.99 3.95 37.64
C PHE A 144 2.45 3.85 38.11
N ASP A 145 3.22 4.91 37.88
CA ASP A 145 4.55 5.06 38.46
C ASP A 145 4.47 5.41 39.97
N SER A 146 5.64 5.57 40.60
CA SER A 146 5.74 5.95 42.01
C SER A 146 5.13 7.32 42.31
N ASP A 147 5.04 8.19 41.30
CA ASP A 147 4.55 9.57 41.40
C ASP A 147 3.03 9.66 41.13
N GLY A 148 2.38 8.53 40.82
CA GLY A 148 0.95 8.45 40.54
C GLY A 148 0.56 8.76 39.10
N ASN A 149 1.53 8.99 38.20
CA ASN A 149 1.24 9.18 36.78
C ASN A 149 0.97 7.83 36.11
N ARG A 150 0.03 7.82 35.16
CA ARG A 150 -0.28 6.63 34.37
C ARG A 150 0.93 6.30 33.48
N LEU A 151 1.37 5.04 33.52
CA LEU A 151 2.44 4.54 32.67
C LEU A 151 2.06 4.67 31.19
N SER A 152 3.06 4.69 30.30
CA SER A 152 2.80 4.70 28.85
C SER A 152 1.99 3.47 28.43
N GLU A 153 1.16 3.63 27.41
CA GLU A 153 0.27 2.56 26.93
C GLU A 153 1.06 1.30 26.56
N SER A 154 2.24 1.45 25.96
CA SER A 154 3.13 0.33 25.64
C SER A 154 3.62 -0.44 26.87
N LYS A 155 3.90 0.25 27.99
CA LYS A 155 4.30 -0.41 29.25
C LYS A 155 3.11 -1.11 29.90
N ILE A 156 1.95 -0.48 29.91
CA ILE A 156 0.71 -1.08 30.44
C ILE A 156 0.35 -2.33 29.63
N TYR A 157 0.43 -2.26 28.30
CA TYR A 157 0.18 -3.39 27.42
C TYR A 157 1.13 -4.56 27.69
N ASN A 158 2.45 -4.30 27.82
CA ASN A 158 3.41 -5.36 28.14
C ASN A 158 3.15 -5.99 29.52
N ASN A 159 2.79 -5.18 30.52
CA ASN A 159 2.40 -5.68 31.83
C ASN A 159 1.11 -6.52 31.78
N ALA A 160 0.14 -6.14 30.93
CA ALA A 160 -1.07 -6.91 30.71
C ALA A 160 -0.72 -8.28 30.09
N VAL A 161 0.13 -8.30 29.06
CA VAL A 161 0.60 -9.54 28.42
C VAL A 161 1.29 -10.48 29.41
N GLU A 162 2.14 -9.95 30.29
CA GLU A 162 2.81 -10.75 31.34
C GLU A 162 1.83 -11.34 32.37
N SER A 163 0.69 -10.69 32.59
CA SER A 163 -0.30 -11.11 33.58
C SER A 163 -1.27 -12.19 33.09
N VAL A 164 -1.32 -12.43 31.78
CA VAL A 164 -2.23 -13.42 31.18
C VAL A 164 -1.66 -14.83 31.40
N ASP A 165 -2.43 -15.69 32.08
CA ASP A 165 -2.11 -17.11 32.19
C ASP A 165 -2.50 -17.86 30.90
N VAL A 166 -1.54 -17.95 29.99
CA VAL A 166 -1.71 -18.62 28.69
C VAL A 166 -2.05 -20.11 28.81
N SER A 167 -1.74 -20.77 29.93
CA SER A 167 -2.03 -22.18 30.13
C SER A 167 -3.51 -22.43 30.46
N SER A 168 -4.23 -21.41 30.92
CA SER A 168 -5.67 -21.46 31.17
C SER A 168 -6.51 -21.27 29.90
N LEU A 169 -5.90 -20.78 28.81
CA LEU A 169 -6.59 -20.46 27.56
C LEU A 169 -6.60 -21.68 26.61
N ASN A 170 -7.72 -22.39 26.57
CA ASN A 170 -7.93 -23.52 25.65
C ASN A 170 -8.53 -23.03 24.34
N TYR A 171 -7.66 -22.74 23.36
CA TYR A 171 -8.07 -22.41 21.99
C TYR A 171 -8.32 -23.66 21.15
N SER A 172 -9.32 -23.57 20.26
CA SER A 172 -9.57 -24.57 19.22
C SER A 172 -8.41 -24.62 18.21
N ASP A 173 -8.31 -25.70 17.44
CA ASP A 173 -7.23 -25.84 16.45
C ASP A 173 -7.31 -24.79 15.33
N GLN A 174 -8.52 -24.34 14.99
CA GLN A 174 -8.72 -23.25 14.05
C GLN A 174 -8.22 -21.92 14.61
N GLU A 175 -8.49 -21.63 15.88
CA GLU A 175 -7.97 -20.43 16.55
C GLU A 175 -6.46 -20.48 16.70
N LYS A 176 -5.88 -21.65 16.99
CA LYS A 176 -4.41 -21.81 17.00
C LYS A 176 -3.79 -21.48 15.65
N LYS A 177 -4.39 -21.94 14.54
CA LYS A 177 -3.96 -21.58 13.18
C LYS A 177 -4.08 -20.07 12.94
N ALA A 178 -5.15 -19.43 13.41
CA ALA A 178 -5.34 -17.99 13.28
C ALA A 178 -4.25 -17.22 14.04
N ILE A 179 -3.98 -17.60 15.30
CA ILE A 179 -2.93 -17.02 16.14
C ILE A 179 -1.56 -17.16 15.47
N PHE A 180 -1.27 -18.32 14.88
CA PHE A 180 -0.01 -18.55 14.19
C PHE A 180 0.16 -17.65 12.97
N SER A 181 -0.91 -17.49 12.17
CA SER A 181 -0.91 -16.65 10.97
C SER A 181 -0.72 -15.16 11.26
N LEU A 182 -1.09 -14.71 12.46
CA LEU A 182 -0.99 -13.30 12.87
C LEU A 182 0.42 -12.81 13.16
N ALA A 183 1.34 -13.72 13.45
CA ALA A 183 2.59 -13.39 14.10
C ALA A 183 3.84 -13.79 13.29
N ARG A 184 3.65 -13.99 11.98
CA ARG A 184 4.71 -14.21 10.99
C ARG A 184 4.75 -13.10 9.95
#